data_AF-A0A942PCJ5-F1
#
_entry.id   AF-A0A942PCJ5-F1
#
_cell.length_a   1.000
_cell.length_b   1.000
_cell.length_c   1.000
_cell.angle_alpha   90.00
_cell.angle_beta   90.00
_cell.angle_gamma   90.00
#
_symmetry.space_group_name_H-M   'P 1'
#
loop_
_entity.id
_entity.type
_entity.pdbx_description
1 polymer ?
#
loop_
_entity_poly.entity_id
_entity_poly.type
_entity_poly.pdbx_seq_one_letter_code
_entity_poly.pdbx_strand_id
1 'polypeptide(L)'
;MTTVNLRKPCIVAPSDDNSVEKLYRGEFNNLECDYFSFSRNKLYEIFETGFFEHLNNKYGLLISDYEQEEIMDKEKLVTILNDDIKKFKDLKHLSFWNDFAKCITTAIEKGTGIFFFF
;
A
#
# COMPACT_ATOMS: atom_id res chain seq x y z
N MET A 1 21.41 -8.32 -4.64
CA MET A 1 19.97 -8.05 -4.83
C MET A 1 19.29 -8.34 -3.52
N THR A 2 18.56 -7.38 -2.96
CA THR A 2 17.87 -7.56 -1.68
C THR A 2 16.41 -7.87 -2.00
N THR A 3 15.99 -9.11 -1.73
CA THR A 3 14.59 -9.52 -1.90
C THR A 3 13.69 -8.69 -0.99
N VAL A 4 12.53 -8.26 -1.47
CA VAL A 4 11.53 -7.60 -0.61
C VAL A 4 11.09 -8.60 0.46
N ASN A 5 11.23 -8.22 1.73
CA ASN A 5 10.86 -9.10 2.84
C ASN A 5 9.35 -9.02 3.12
N LEU A 6 8.56 -9.78 2.38
CA LEU A 6 7.11 -9.91 2.56
C LEU A 6 6.72 -10.63 3.86
N ARG A 7 7.66 -11.00 4.74
CA ARG A 7 7.34 -11.56 6.07
C ARG A 7 7.01 -10.49 7.11
N LYS A 8 7.19 -9.21 6.78
CA LYS A 8 6.74 -8.08 7.58
C LYS A 8 5.60 -7.39 6.84
N PRO A 9 4.64 -6.80 7.57
CA PRO A 9 3.64 -5.92 6.97
C PRO A 9 4.31 -4.88 6.07
N CYS A 10 3.92 -4.84 4.80
CA CYS A 10 4.43 -3.88 3.84
C CYS A 10 3.39 -3.52 2.80
N ILE A 11 3.61 -2.35 2.19
CA ILE A 11 2.85 -1.88 1.04
C ILE A 11 3.84 -1.67 -0.10
N VAL A 12 3.47 -2.15 -1.28
CA VAL A 12 4.34 -2.17 -2.47
C VAL A 12 3.63 -1.45 -3.61
N ALA A 13 4.36 -0.61 -4.33
CA ALA A 13 3.97 0.01 -5.59
C ALA A 13 4.97 -0.39 -6.69
N PRO A 14 4.62 -1.37 -7.55
CA PRO A 14 5.49 -1.81 -8.64
C PRO A 14 5.79 -0.71 -9.65
N SER A 15 7.00 -0.73 -10.21
CA SER A 15 7.50 0.29 -11.13
C SER A 15 6.94 0.22 -12.55
N ASP A 16 6.41 -0.93 -12.95
CA ASP A 16 5.81 -1.22 -14.27
C ASP A 16 5.01 -2.54 -14.25
N ASP A 17 4.34 -2.87 -15.35
CA ASP A 17 3.50 -4.09 -15.47
C ASP A 17 4.31 -5.39 -15.34
N ASN A 18 5.56 -5.42 -15.82
CA ASN A 18 6.44 -6.58 -15.67
C ASN A 18 6.82 -6.80 -14.19
N SER A 19 6.97 -5.72 -13.45
CA SER A 19 7.18 -5.72 -12.01
C SER A 19 5.95 -6.25 -11.26
N VAL A 20 4.74 -5.92 -11.72
CA VAL A 20 3.48 -6.52 -11.22
C VAL A 20 3.44 -8.03 -11.47
N GLU A 21 3.77 -8.49 -12.68
CA GLU A 21 3.80 -9.93 -12.99
C GLU A 21 4.80 -10.70 -12.13
N LYS A 22 5.99 -10.13 -11.90
CA LYS A 22 6.99 -10.72 -11.00
C LYS A 22 6.53 -10.76 -9.55
N LEU A 23 5.77 -9.76 -9.11
CA LEU A 23 5.15 -9.73 -7.77
C LEU A 23 4.21 -10.93 -7.58
N TYR A 24 3.31 -11.17 -8.54
CA TYR A 24 2.40 -12.33 -8.48
C TYR A 24 3.13 -13.68 -8.50
N ARG A 25 4.29 -13.75 -9.15
CA ARG A 25 5.12 -14.97 -9.20
C ARG A 25 6.03 -15.14 -7.98
N GLY A 26 6.13 -14.14 -7.10
CA GLY A 26 7.06 -14.13 -5.98
C GLY A 26 8.54 -13.97 -6.39
N GLU A 27 8.81 -13.50 -7.61
CA GLU A 27 10.15 -13.30 -8.18
C GLU A 27 10.64 -11.85 -8.03
N PHE A 28 9.97 -11.10 -7.17
CA PHE A 28 10.03 -9.65 -7.10
C PHE A 28 11.20 -9.12 -6.27
N ASN A 29 11.87 -8.06 -6.76
CA ASN A 29 12.99 -7.45 -6.05
C ASN A 29 12.80 -5.94 -5.77
N ASN A 30 13.59 -5.42 -4.83
CA ASN A 30 13.44 -4.06 -4.33
C ASN A 30 13.82 -2.94 -5.32
N LEU A 31 14.40 -3.26 -6.48
CA LEU A 31 14.68 -2.29 -7.54
C LEU A 31 13.45 -2.08 -8.45
N GLU A 32 12.43 -2.92 -8.32
CA GLU A 32 11.26 -2.99 -9.18
C GLU A 32 10.02 -2.35 -8.53
N CYS A 33 10.17 -1.68 -7.38
CA CYS A 33 9.10 -0.95 -6.69
C CYS A 33 9.62 0.23 -5.85
N ASP A 34 8.70 1.11 -5.51
CA ASP A 34 8.69 1.72 -4.19
C ASP A 34 7.96 0.82 -3.20
N TYR A 35 8.52 0.64 -2.01
CA TYR A 35 7.84 -0.06 -0.93
C TYR A 35 8.28 0.47 0.43
N PHE A 36 7.46 0.23 1.44
CA PHE A 36 7.86 0.41 2.82
C PHE A 36 7.29 -0.72 3.67
N SER A 37 8.08 -1.14 4.65
CA SER A 37 7.70 -2.16 5.63
C SER A 37 7.58 -1.53 7.01
N PHE A 38 6.70 -2.06 7.82
CA PHE A 38 6.48 -1.59 9.19
C PHE A 38 6.24 -2.78 10.13
N SER A 39 6.23 -2.51 11.45
CA SER A 39 6.01 -3.57 12.43
C SER A 39 4.53 -3.96 12.50
N ARG A 40 4.22 -5.17 12.96
CA ARG A 40 2.83 -5.57 13.25
C ARG A 40 2.16 -4.63 14.25
N ASN A 41 2.88 -4.17 15.28
CA ASN A 41 2.33 -3.19 16.21
C ASN A 41 1.92 -1.90 15.48
N LYS A 42 2.74 -1.42 14.54
CA LYS A 42 2.40 -0.26 13.74
C LYS A 42 1.19 -0.52 12.86
N LEU A 43 1.09 -1.71 12.24
CA LEU A 43 -0.08 -2.12 11.46
C LEU A 43 -1.36 -2.03 12.30
N TYR A 44 -1.36 -2.60 13.50
CA TYR A 44 -2.52 -2.56 14.41
C TYR A 44 -2.89 -1.13 14.82
N GLU A 45 -1.90 -0.28 15.13
CA GLU A 45 -2.16 1.14 15.39
C GLU A 45 -2.85 1.84 14.21
N ILE A 46 -2.45 1.52 12.96
CA ILE A 46 -3.11 2.08 11.77
C ILE A 46 -4.52 1.51 11.60
N PHE A 47 -4.75 0.21 11.85
CA PHE A 47 -6.10 -0.36 11.83
C PHE A 47 -7.04 0.35 12.83
N GLU A 48 -6.54 0.66 14.03
CA GLU A 48 -7.30 1.37 15.07
C GLU A 48 -7.72 2.80 14.64
N THR A 49 -7.08 3.39 13.62
CA THR A 49 -7.53 4.68 13.07
C THR A 49 -8.84 4.58 12.26
N GLY A 50 -9.28 3.37 11.92
CA GLY A 50 -10.43 3.14 11.03
C GLY A 50 -10.16 3.42 9.55
N PHE A 51 -8.91 3.71 9.17
CA PHE A 51 -8.56 4.04 7.79
C PHE A 51 -8.85 2.90 6.81
N PHE A 52 -8.36 1.68 7.09
CA PHE A 52 -8.58 0.53 6.21
C PHE A 52 -10.05 0.11 6.17
N GLU A 53 -10.78 0.21 7.28
CA GLU A 53 -12.24 -0.02 7.30
C GLU A 53 -12.97 0.99 6.41
N HIS A 54 -12.58 2.27 6.45
CA HIS A 54 -13.12 3.29 5.56
C HIS A 54 -12.84 2.96 4.08
N LEU A 55 -11.63 2.51 3.74
CA LEU A 55 -11.31 2.09 2.37
C LEU A 55 -12.14 0.88 1.93
N ASN A 56 -12.24 -0.15 2.77
CA ASN A 56 -13.03 -1.35 2.50
C ASN A 56 -14.49 -1.00 2.22
N ASN A 57 -15.10 -0.18 3.09
CA ASN A 57 -16.49 0.25 2.94
C ASN A 57 -16.73 1.14 1.71
N LYS A 58 -15.81 2.07 1.42
CA LYS A 58 -15.96 3.04 0.33
C LYS A 58 -15.72 2.41 -1.05
N TYR A 59 -14.78 1.48 -1.16
CA TYR A 59 -14.29 0.96 -2.43
C TYR A 59 -14.59 -0.51 -2.68
N GLY A 60 -15.24 -1.19 -1.73
CA GLY A 60 -15.55 -2.62 -1.80
C GLY A 60 -14.30 -3.50 -1.72
N LEU A 61 -13.33 -3.12 -0.89
CA LEU A 61 -12.06 -3.83 -0.70
C LEU A 61 -12.11 -4.74 0.53
N LEU A 62 -11.16 -5.66 0.63
CA LEU A 62 -10.99 -6.60 1.75
C LEU A 62 -9.61 -6.49 2.40
N ILE A 63 -9.12 -5.27 2.61
CA ILE A 63 -7.82 -5.03 3.26
C ILE A 63 -7.90 -5.53 4.71
N SER A 64 -7.11 -6.56 5.02
CA SER A 64 -7.03 -7.21 6.34
C SER A 64 -5.62 -7.75 6.62
N ASP A 65 -5.37 -8.22 7.85
CA ASP A 65 -4.12 -8.91 8.22
C ASP A 65 -4.12 -10.43 7.90
N TYR A 66 -5.12 -10.91 7.15
CA TYR A 66 -5.25 -12.31 6.73
C TYR A 66 -5.20 -12.50 5.20
N GLU A 67 -5.62 -11.48 4.43
CA GLU A 67 -5.74 -11.56 2.98
C GLU A 67 -4.85 -10.51 2.31
N GLN A 68 -4.29 -10.88 1.15
CA GLN A 68 -3.64 -9.92 0.26
C GLN A 68 -4.72 -9.18 -0.52
N GLU A 69 -4.55 -7.87 -0.66
CA GLU A 69 -5.47 -7.01 -1.40
C GLU A 69 -4.66 -6.03 -2.25
N GLU A 70 -5.26 -5.53 -3.31
CA GLU A 70 -4.63 -4.59 -4.22
C GLU A 70 -5.60 -3.49 -4.69
N ILE A 71 -5.04 -2.35 -5.08
CA ILE A 71 -5.80 -1.28 -5.72
C ILE A 71 -5.05 -0.89 -6.99
N MET A 72 -5.57 -1.36 -8.12
CA MET A 72 -5.08 -1.05 -9.48
C MET A 72 -5.85 0.09 -10.15
N ASP A 73 -7.02 0.45 -9.60
CA ASP A 73 -7.86 1.52 -10.16
C ASP A 73 -7.27 2.89 -9.88
N LYS A 74 -6.86 3.59 -10.95
CA LYS A 74 -6.22 4.90 -10.88
C LYS A 74 -7.12 5.97 -10.26
N GLU A 75 -8.42 5.95 -10.53
CA GLU A 75 -9.34 6.94 -9.96
C GLU A 75 -9.45 6.75 -8.45
N LYS A 76 -9.58 5.50 -7.98
CA LYS A 76 -9.53 5.17 -6.55
C LYS A 76 -8.23 5.66 -5.90
N LEU A 77 -7.08 5.39 -6.52
CA LEU A 77 -5.77 5.83 -6.01
C LEU A 77 -5.68 7.36 -5.89
N VAL A 78 -6.14 8.09 -6.90
CA VAL A 78 -6.17 9.56 -6.89
C VAL A 78 -7.06 10.09 -5.76
N THR A 79 -8.25 9.50 -5.56
CA THR A 79 -9.14 9.88 -4.46
C THR A 79 -8.53 9.56 -3.08
N ILE A 80 -7.88 8.41 -2.94
CA ILE A 80 -7.22 8.04 -1.68
C ILE A 80 -6.11 9.04 -1.34
N LEU A 81 -5.28 9.41 -2.31
CA LEU A 81 -4.18 10.35 -2.14
C LEU A 81 -4.68 11.75 -1.76
N ASN A 82 -5.70 12.24 -2.46
CA ASN A 82 -6.14 13.63 -2.35
C ASN A 82 -7.12 13.87 -1.20
N ASP A 83 -7.92 12.88 -0.84
CA ASP A 83 -9.04 13.05 0.10
C ASP A 83 -8.91 12.14 1.32
N ASP A 84 -8.81 10.82 1.11
CA ASP A 84 -8.91 9.87 2.22
C ASP A 84 -7.69 9.97 3.15
N ILE A 85 -6.46 10.07 2.63
CA ILE A 85 -5.27 10.28 3.47
C ILE A 85 -5.42 11.56 4.31
N LYS A 86 -5.90 12.67 3.73
CA LYS A 86 -6.04 13.94 4.48
C LYS A 86 -7.02 13.84 5.64
N LYS A 87 -8.07 13.03 5.50
CA LYS A 87 -9.08 12.82 6.55
C LYS A 87 -8.54 12.06 7.75
N PHE A 88 -7.64 11.10 7.52
CA PHE A 88 -7.13 10.20 8.58
C PHE A 88 -5.71 10.53 9.05
N LYS A 89 -4.98 11.36 8.30
CA LYS A 89 -3.60 11.72 8.62
C LYS A 89 -3.49 12.38 9.99
N ASP A 90 -2.67 11.78 10.83
CA ASP A 90 -2.35 12.26 12.17
C ASP A 90 -0.83 12.40 12.38
N LEU A 91 -0.44 13.11 13.43
CA LEU A 91 0.97 13.35 13.75
C LEU A 91 1.67 12.13 14.35
N LYS A 92 0.97 11.25 15.07
CA LYS A 92 1.53 10.01 15.66
C LYS A 92 1.96 9.02 14.58
N HIS A 93 1.35 9.08 13.41
CA HIS A 93 1.59 8.16 12.30
C HIS A 93 2.10 8.83 11.04
N LEU A 94 2.66 10.04 11.17
CA LEU A 94 3.09 10.88 10.05
C LEU A 94 4.02 10.16 9.06
N SER A 95 4.96 9.34 9.53
CA SER A 95 5.86 8.57 8.65
C SER A 95 5.09 7.57 7.78
N PHE A 96 4.16 6.82 8.36
CA PHE A 96 3.30 5.89 7.62
C PHE A 96 2.52 6.63 6.54
N TRP A 97 1.88 7.75 6.89
CA TRP A 97 1.08 8.52 5.93
C TRP A 97 1.90 9.08 4.77
N ASN A 98 3.14 9.50 5.04
CA ASN A 98 4.03 10.00 4.00
C ASN A 98 4.53 8.88 3.08
N ASP A 99 4.94 7.74 3.64
CA ASP A 99 5.41 6.58 2.87
C ASP A 99 4.28 5.96 2.03
N PHE A 100 3.07 5.91 2.60
CA PHE A 100 1.86 5.45 1.91
C PHE A 100 1.48 6.38 0.75
N ALA A 101 1.48 7.69 0.98
CA ALA A 101 1.25 8.68 -0.07
C ALA A 101 2.29 8.59 -1.19
N LYS A 102 3.57 8.32 -0.85
CA LYS A 102 4.63 8.09 -1.84
C LYS A 102 4.32 6.86 -2.70
N CYS A 103 3.96 5.72 -2.10
CA CYS A 103 3.61 4.52 -2.88
C CYS A 103 2.40 4.75 -3.80
N ILE A 104 1.37 5.43 -3.33
CA ILE A 104 0.21 5.77 -4.18
C ILE A 104 0.64 6.68 -5.34
N THR A 105 1.51 7.66 -5.08
CA THR A 105 2.02 8.56 -6.12
C THR A 105 2.77 7.77 -7.18
N THR A 106 3.66 6.86 -6.77
CA THR A 106 4.37 5.96 -7.69
C THR A 106 3.40 5.11 -8.50
N ALA A 107 2.40 4.48 -7.87
CA ALA A 107 1.40 3.67 -8.58
C ALA A 107 0.64 4.48 -9.63
N ILE A 108 0.23 5.71 -9.32
CA ILE A 108 -0.47 6.62 -10.25
C ILE A 108 0.44 7.02 -11.42
N GLU A 109 1.71 7.36 -11.15
CA GLU A 109 2.69 7.78 -12.13
C GLU A 109 3.08 6.64 -13.08
N LYS A 110 3.19 5.42 -12.56
CA LYS A 110 3.57 4.23 -13.33
C LYS A 110 2.39 3.53 -13.98
N GLY A 111 1.16 3.86 -13.60
CA GLY A 111 -0.05 3.21 -14.12
C GLY A 111 -0.20 1.77 -13.63
N THR A 112 0.34 1.46 -12.45
CA THR A 112 0.31 0.12 -11.84
C THR A 112 -0.76 0.06 -10.76
N GLY A 113 -0.36 -0.14 -9.50
CA GLY A 113 -1.24 -0.20 -8.35
C GLY A 113 -0.47 -0.29 -7.05
N ILE A 114 -1.20 -0.37 -5.94
CA ILE A 114 -0.63 -0.66 -4.62
C ILE A 114 -1.10 -2.03 -4.14
N PHE A 115 -0.21 -2.74 -3.47
CA PHE A 115 -0.42 -4.10 -2.98
C PHE A 115 -0.16 -4.14 -1.48
N PHE A 116 -1.09 -4.73 -0.74
CA PHE A 116 -1.05 -4.87 0.72
C PHE A 116 -0.60 -6.29 1.10
N PHE A 117 0.52 -6.38 1.83
CA PHE A 117 1.04 -7.64 2.37
C PHE A 117 1.16 -7.52 3.88
N PHE A 118 0.17 -7.97 4.65
CA PHE A 118 0.07 -7.78 6.10
C PHE A 118 0.32 -9.06 6.92
#